data_AF-A0A7C1KMY0-F1
#
_entry.id   AF-A0A7C1KMY0-F1
#
_cell.length_a   1.000
_cell.length_b   1.000
_cell.length_c   1.000
_cell.angle_alpha   90.00
_cell.angle_beta   90.00
_cell.angle_gamma   90.00
#
_symmetry.space_group_name_H-M   'P 1'
#
loop_
_entity.id
_entity.type
_entity.pdbx_description
1 polymer ?
#
loop_
_entity_poly.entity_id
_entity_poly.type
_entity_poly.pdbx_seq_one_letter_code
_entity_poly.pdbx_strand_id
1 'polypeptide(L)'
;MNTKNYGIKELEKEFGSLTFGNALESFRLGKGIAQKEFAKLLGITPQSLCDLEKGRRIPSPGRAAKIARKLREPMAFWVQLSFQDTIRKEELELKVSVS
;
A
#
# COMPACT_ATOMS: atom_id res chain seq x y z
N MET A 1 9.93 30.65 6.26
CA MET A 1 9.83 29.29 5.71
C MET A 1 9.15 29.39 4.37
N ASN A 2 9.81 28.96 3.30
CA ASN A 2 9.25 29.03 1.95
C ASN A 2 8.17 27.94 1.83
N THR A 3 6.90 28.30 1.95
CA THR A 3 5.77 27.39 1.75
C THR A 3 5.67 27.09 0.26
N LYS A 4 6.53 26.19 -0.23
CA LYS A 4 6.28 25.53 -1.51
C LYS A 4 4.92 24.84 -1.37
N ASN A 5 3.98 25.13 -2.27
CA ASN A 5 2.75 24.36 -2.39
C ASN A 5 3.13 22.92 -2.70
N TYR A 6 3.14 22.07 -1.67
CA TYR A 6 3.35 20.63 -1.80
C TYR A 6 2.02 19.99 -2.18
N GLY A 7 1.82 19.75 -3.47
CA GLY A 7 0.72 18.95 -3.98
C GLY A 7 1.07 17.47 -4.10
N ILE A 8 0.09 16.68 -4.53
CA ILE A 8 0.26 15.24 -4.74
C ILE A 8 1.37 14.97 -5.78
N LYS A 9 1.48 15.79 -6.82
CA LYS A 9 2.49 15.63 -7.88
C LYS A 9 3.91 15.85 -7.36
N GLU A 10 4.10 16.84 -6.50
CA GLU A 10 5.39 17.13 -5.88
C GLU A 10 5.81 15.99 -4.95
N LEU A 11 4.87 15.45 -4.17
CA LEU A 11 5.09 14.28 -3.32
C LEU A 11 5.45 13.04 -4.14
N GLU A 12 4.72 12.77 -5.23
CA GLU A 12 5.02 11.63 -6.11
C GLU A 12 6.39 11.76 -6.77
N LYS A 13 6.82 12.98 -7.12
CA LYS A 13 8.14 13.23 -7.70
C LYS A 13 9.28 12.96 -6.71
N GLU A 14 9.07 13.27 -5.43
CA GLU A 14 10.11 13.16 -4.40
C GLU A 14 10.14 11.78 -3.74
N PHE A 15 8.98 11.18 -3.48
CA PHE A 15 8.84 9.93 -2.73
C PHE A 15 8.39 8.74 -3.58
N GLY A 16 8.07 8.97 -4.85
CA GLY A 16 7.48 7.99 -5.75
C GLY A 16 5.96 7.87 -5.58
N SER A 17 5.33 7.17 -6.52
CA SER A 17 3.89 6.92 -6.51
C SER A 17 3.48 5.97 -5.39
N LEU A 18 2.37 6.26 -4.71
CA LEU A 18 1.83 5.45 -3.61
C LEU A 18 1.60 3.99 -4.07
N THR A 19 2.29 3.03 -3.44
CA THR A 19 2.11 1.59 -3.67
C THR A 19 1.26 0.96 -2.57
N PHE A 20 0.74 -0.25 -2.81
CA PHE A 20 0.11 -1.06 -1.77
C PHE A 20 1.07 -1.28 -0.59
N GLY A 21 2.33 -1.61 -0.90
CA GLY A 21 3.37 -1.90 0.09
C GLY A 21 3.67 -0.69 0.98
N ASN A 22 3.91 0.47 0.36
CA ASN A 22 4.17 1.69 1.12
C ASN A 22 2.94 2.16 1.90
N ALA A 23 1.74 2.08 1.33
CA ALA A 23 0.52 2.39 2.07
C ALA A 23 0.37 1.49 3.31
N LEU A 24 0.69 0.19 3.18
CA LEU A 24 0.65 -0.76 4.29
C LEU A 24 1.70 -0.47 5.37
N GLU A 25 2.94 -0.17 4.95
CA GLU A 25 4.03 0.19 5.86
C GLU A 25 3.71 1.50 6.59
N SER A 26 3.25 2.54 5.88
CA SER A 26 2.83 3.81 6.46
C SER A 26 1.69 3.64 7.45
N PHE A 27 0.69 2.80 7.14
CA PHE A 27 -0.40 2.50 8.07
C PHE A 27 0.12 1.84 9.36
N ARG A 28 1.06 0.90 9.25
CA ARG A 28 1.70 0.27 10.41
C ARG A 28 2.47 1.29 11.25
N LEU A 29 3.31 2.09 10.60
CA LEU A 29 4.14 3.10 11.27
C LEU A 29 3.28 4.18 11.94
N GLY A 30 2.18 4.59 11.31
CA GLY A 30 1.20 5.50 11.92
C GLY A 30 0.52 4.94 13.17
N LYS A 31 0.53 3.61 13.36
CA LYS A 31 0.09 2.96 14.60
C LYS A 31 1.20 2.78 15.63
N GLY A 32 2.46 3.03 15.28
CA GLY A 32 3.60 2.87 16.17
C GLY A 32 3.89 1.42 16.58
N ILE A 33 3.45 0.42 15.81
CA ILE A 33 3.60 -1.00 16.16
C ILE A 33 4.69 -1.69 15.31
N ALA A 34 5.30 -2.73 15.89
CA ALA A 34 6.32 -3.51 15.20
C ALA A 34 5.71 -4.40 14.10
N GLN A 35 6.52 -4.76 13.11
CA GLN A 35 6.09 -5.60 11.98
C GLN A 35 5.54 -6.96 12.45
N LYS A 36 6.12 -7.56 13.48
CA LYS A 36 5.63 -8.84 14.06
C LYS A 36 4.22 -8.71 14.64
N GLU A 37 3.93 -7.60 15.32
CA GLU A 37 2.62 -7.34 15.92
C GLU A 37 1.57 -7.08 14.85
N PHE A 38 1.93 -6.31 13.83
CA PHE A 38 1.04 -6.04 12.72
C PHE A 38 0.74 -7.29 11.88
N ALA A 39 1.74 -8.14 11.65
CA ALA A 39 1.54 -9.42 10.98
C ALA A 39 0.52 -10.30 11.74
N LYS A 40 0.60 -10.33 13.08
CA LYS A 40 -0.37 -11.02 13.94
C LYS A 40 -1.78 -10.42 13.80
N LEU A 41 -1.91 -9.09 13.79
CA LEU A 41 -3.19 -8.40 13.59
C LEU A 41 -3.82 -8.77 12.24
N LEU A 42 -3.01 -8.82 11.18
CA LEU A 42 -3.43 -9.18 9.83
C LEU A 42 -3.67 -10.68 9.63
N GLY A 43 -3.19 -11.53 10.54
CA GLY A 43 -3.26 -12.98 10.42
C GLY A 43 -2.35 -13.53 9.32
N ILE A 44 -1.17 -12.93 9.12
CA ILE A 44 -0.16 -13.37 8.14
C ILE A 44 1.20 -13.54 8.82
N THR A 45 2.15 -14.16 8.12
CA THR A 45 3.52 -14.30 8.66
C THR A 45 4.27 -12.96 8.59
N PRO A 46 5.22 -12.69 9.53
CA PRO A 46 6.06 -11.49 9.47
C PRO A 46 6.84 -11.39 8.15
N GLN A 47 7.35 -12.50 7.63
CA GLN A 47 8.01 -12.56 6.32
C GLN A 47 7.07 -12.10 5.20
N SER A 48 5.83 -12.61 5.20
CA SER A 48 4.87 -12.21 4.19
C SER A 48 4.47 -10.74 4.31
N LEU A 49 4.40 -10.18 5.52
CA LEU A 49 4.19 -8.75 5.70
C LEU A 49 5.39 -7.94 5.18
N CYS A 50 6.61 -8.35 5.50
CA CYS A 50 7.82 -7.70 5.01
C CYS A 50 7.90 -7.68 3.48
N ASP A 51 7.54 -8.79 2.83
CA ASP A 51 7.51 -8.86 1.36
C ASP A 51 6.44 -7.94 0.75
N LEU A 52 5.30 -7.76 1.42
CA LEU A 52 4.26 -6.81 1.01
C LEU A 52 4.74 -5.38 1.19
N GLU A 53 5.24 -5.02 2.39
CA GLU A 53 5.69 -3.65 2.71
C GLU A 53 6.84 -3.19 1.82
N LYS A 54 7.76 -4.09 1.46
CA LYS A 54 8.87 -3.79 0.56
C LYS A 54 8.53 -3.91 -0.93
N GLY A 55 7.26 -4.16 -1.28
CA GLY A 55 6.81 -4.28 -2.68
C GLY A 55 7.38 -5.50 -3.42
N ARG A 56 8.07 -6.42 -2.75
CA ARG A 56 8.59 -7.66 -3.34
C ARG A 56 7.45 -8.59 -3.77
N ARG A 57 6.30 -8.49 -3.10
CA ARG A 57 5.07 -9.17 -3.47
C ARG A 57 3.93 -8.18 -3.51
N ILE A 58 3.14 -8.26 -4.57
CA ILE A 58 1.87 -7.55 -4.71
C ILE A 58 0.77 -8.54 -4.31
N PRO A 59 -0.14 -8.20 -3.39
CA PRO A 59 -1.22 -9.11 -3.02
C PRO A 59 -2.21 -9.23 -4.19
N SER A 60 -2.89 -10.37 -4.29
CA SER A 60 -4.06 -10.47 -5.18
C SER A 60 -5.20 -9.57 -4.67
N PRO A 61 -6.17 -9.20 -5.54
CA PRO A 61 -7.31 -8.35 -5.15
C PRO A 61 -8.09 -8.89 -3.94
N GLY A 62 -8.36 -10.21 -3.92
CA GLY A 62 -9.04 -10.85 -2.80
C GLY A 62 -8.23 -10.81 -1.49
N ARG A 63 -6.89 -10.86 -1.58
CA ARG A 63 -6.00 -10.72 -0.42
C ARG A 63 -5.91 -9.26 0.04
N ALA A 64 -5.85 -8.30 -0.88
CA ALA A 64 -5.92 -6.88 -0.59
C ALA A 64 -7.21 -6.53 0.16
N ALA A 65 -8.37 -7.02 -0.31
CA ALA A 65 -9.65 -6.83 0.36
C ALA A 65 -9.69 -7.46 1.77
N LYS A 66 -9.10 -8.65 1.96
CA LYS A 66 -8.97 -9.28 3.29
C LYS A 66 -8.14 -8.42 4.24
N ILE A 67 -7.01 -7.89 3.77
CA ILE A 67 -6.16 -6.97 4.54
C ILE A 67 -6.96 -5.71 4.89
N ALA A 68 -7.58 -5.04 3.92
CA ALA A 68 -8.36 -3.83 4.13
C ALA A 68 -9.44 -3.98 5.21
N ARG A 69 -10.17 -5.11 5.22
CA ARG A 69 -11.15 -5.41 6.27
C ARG A 69 -10.53 -5.52 7.67
N LYS A 70 -9.33 -6.11 7.79
CA LYS A 70 -8.59 -6.16 9.07
C LYS A 70 -8.12 -4.79 9.52
N LEU A 71 -7.77 -3.92 8.57
CA LEU A 71 -7.40 -2.53 8.83
C LEU A 71 -8.61 -1.65 9.18
N ARG A 72 -9.83 -2.09 8.86
CA ARG A 72 -11.08 -1.30 8.90
C ARG A 72 -11.03 -0.09 7.96
N GLU A 73 -10.44 -0.30 6.79
CA GLU A 73 -10.27 0.71 5.74
C GLU A 73 -11.11 0.37 4.50
N PRO A 74 -11.44 1.36 3.65
CA PRO A 74 -12.19 1.14 2.42
C PRO A 74 -11.54 0.11 1.50
N MET A 75 -12.24 -0.98 1.19
CA MET A 75 -11.69 -2.06 0.35
C MET A 75 -11.31 -1.59 -1.06
N ALA A 76 -12.12 -0.70 -1.66
CA ALA A 76 -11.90 -0.21 -3.02
C ALA A 76 -10.51 0.44 -3.15
N PHE A 77 -10.10 1.25 -2.17
CA PHE A 77 -8.78 1.89 -2.15
C PHE A 77 -7.63 0.88 -2.17
N TRP A 78 -7.65 -0.10 -1.26
CA TRP A 78 -6.59 -1.11 -1.17
C TRP A 78 -6.57 -2.07 -2.37
N VAL A 79 -7.74 -2.41 -2.92
CA VAL A 79 -7.84 -3.22 -4.13
C VAL A 79 -7.33 -2.45 -5.34
N GLN A 80 -7.65 -1.16 -5.45
CA GLN A 80 -7.12 -0.30 -6.51
C GLN A 80 -5.60 -0.21 -6.46
N LEU A 81 -4.99 -0.05 -5.28
CA LEU A 81 -3.52 -0.05 -5.14
C LEU A 81 -2.91 -1.38 -5.58
N SER A 82 -3.49 -2.52 -5.20
CA SER A 82 -3.03 -3.86 -5.61
C SER A 82 -3.04 -4.02 -7.14
N PHE A 83 -4.10 -3.59 -7.81
CA PHE A 83 -4.16 -3.61 -9.27
C PHE A 83 -3.18 -2.61 -9.89
N GLN A 84 -3.12 -1.38 -9.38
CA GLN A 84 -2.22 -0.34 -9.89
C GLN A 84 -0.75 -0.75 -9.78
N ASP A 85 -0.36 -1.43 -8.71
CA ASP A 85 0.99 -2.00 -8.55
C ASP A 85 1.26 -3.10 -9.58
N THR A 86 0.26 -3.92 -9.90
CA THR A 86 0.37 -4.99 -10.90
C THR A 86 0.59 -4.38 -12.29
N ILE A 87 -0.23 -3.39 -12.66
CA ILE A 87 -0.10 -2.66 -13.92
C ILE A 87 1.28 -1.99 -14.04
N ARG A 88 1.75 -1.33 -12.97
CA ARG A 88 3.10 -0.74 -12.93
C ARG A 88 4.21 -1.78 -13.09
N LYS A 89 4.05 -2.97 -12.49
CA LYS A 89 5.03 -4.05 -12.59
C LYS A 89 5.16 -4.60 -14.01
N GLU A 90 4.08 -4.58 -14.78
CA GLU A 90 4.07 -4.93 -16.20
C GLU A 90 4.52 -3.76 -17.10
N GLU A 91 5.02 -2.66 -16.52
CA GLU A 91 5.49 -1.46 -17.22
C GLU A 91 4.42 -0.81 -18.12
N LEU A 92 3.14 -1.02 -17.78
CA LEU A 92 2.02 -0.44 -18.51
C LEU A 92 1.65 0.94 -17.94
N GLU A 93 1.57 1.94 -18.82
CA GLU A 93 1.18 3.31 -18.47
C GLU A 93 -0.36 3.47 -18.34
N LEU A 94 -0.99 2.61 -17.55
CA LEU A 94 -2.44 2.62 -17.33
C LEU A 94 -2.80 3.00 -15.88
N LYS A 95 -3.93 3.68 -15.72
CA LYS A 95 -4.49 4.05 -14.42
C LYS A 95 -5.70 3.17 -14.08
N VAL A 96 -5.65 2.53 -12.91
CA VAL A 96 -6.74 1.70 -12.41
C VAL A 96 -7.70 2.56 -11.60
N SER A 97 -9.00 2.38 -11.84
CA SER A 97 -10.09 2.96 -11.04
C SER A 97 -11.03 1.85 -10.60
N VAL A 98 -11.37 1.82 -9.30
CA VAL A 98 -12.33 0.87 -8.73
C VAL A 98 -13.52 1.67 -8.19
N SER A 99 -14.71 1.40 -8.73
CA SER A 99 -15.98 2.04 -8.37
C SER A 99 -16.89 1.10 -7.60
#